data_AF-A0A1M6R2P0-F1
#
_entry.id   AF-A0A1M6R2P0-F1
#
_cell.length_a   1.000
_cell.length_b   1.000
_cell.length_c   1.000
_cell.angle_alpha   90.00
_cell.angle_beta   90.00
_cell.angle_gamma   90.00
#
_symmetry.space_group_name_H-M   'P 1'
#
loop_
_entity.id
_entity.type
_entity.pdbx_description
1 polymer ?
#
loop_
_entity_poly.entity_id
_entity_poly.type
_entity_poly.pdbx_seq_one_letter_code
_entity_poly.pdbx_strand_id
1 'polypeptide(L)'
;MPGRRARRERERSRARENAERHAAGRWEVLFETSEEAEMRAYRERERESLRRYRQDDLRIDVLCGRLRRETWYRLSVFVPEGAGK
;
A
#
# COMPACT_ATOMS: atom_id res chain seq x y z
N MET A 1 -25.87 20.44 4.39
CA MET A 1 -24.53 20.12 4.97
C MET A 1 -23.40 20.61 4.05
N PRO A 2 -23.02 21.90 4.11
CA PRO A 2 -22.12 22.52 3.13
C PRO A 2 -20.63 22.07 3.19
N GLY A 3 -20.21 21.27 4.17
CA GLY A 3 -18.80 20.83 4.31
C GLY A 3 -18.42 19.55 3.55
N ARG A 4 -19.37 18.76 3.04
CA ARG A 4 -19.08 17.44 2.43
C ARG A 4 -18.42 17.54 1.06
N ARG A 5 -18.71 18.59 0.28
CA ARG A 5 -18.21 18.75 -1.10
C ARG A 5 -16.73 19.14 -1.14
N ALA A 6 -16.34 20.13 -0.34
CA ALA A 6 -14.94 20.58 -0.22
C ALA A 6 -14.03 19.50 0.38
N ARG A 7 -14.53 18.67 1.29
CA ARG A 7 -13.79 17.50 1.81
C ARG A 7 -13.53 16.47 0.71
N ARG A 8 -14.55 16.11 -0.06
CA ARG A 8 -14.45 15.12 -1.15
C ARG A 8 -13.52 15.58 -2.28
N GLU A 9 -13.48 16.87 -2.56
CA GLU A 9 -12.60 17.45 -3.57
C GLU A 9 -11.12 17.37 -3.16
N ARG A 10 -10.81 17.68 -1.90
CA ARG A 10 -9.46 17.49 -1.34
C ARG A 10 -9.01 16.03 -1.38
N GLU A 11 -9.90 15.09 -1.05
CA GLU A 11 -9.60 13.66 -1.13
C GLU A 11 -9.35 13.20 -2.57
N ARG A 12 -10.12 13.71 -3.54
CA ARG A 12 -9.91 13.40 -4.97
C ARG A 12 -8.62 13.98 -5.53
N SER A 13 -8.25 15.19 -5.12
CA SER A 13 -6.98 15.81 -5.52
C SER A 13 -5.80 14.98 -5.02
N ARG A 14 -5.82 14.59 -3.73
CA ARG A 14 -4.81 13.69 -3.15
C ARG A 14 -4.76 12.33 -3.84
N ALA A 15 -5.92 11.74 -4.15
CA ALA A 15 -5.97 10.48 -4.88
C ALA A 15 -5.38 10.58 -6.30
N ARG A 16 -5.60 11.72 -6.99
CA ARG A 16 -5.01 11.98 -8.30
C ARG A 16 -3.50 12.17 -8.21
N GLU A 17 -3.03 13.06 -7.34
CA GLU A 17 -1.60 13.29 -7.12
C GLU A 17 -0.88 11.98 -6.78
N ASN A 18 -1.49 11.15 -5.95
CA ASN A 18 -0.93 9.86 -5.60
C ASN A 18 -0.97 8.84 -6.74
N ALA A 19 -2.04 8.81 -7.53
CA ALA A 19 -2.13 7.97 -8.72
C ALA A 19 -1.10 8.38 -9.79
N GLU A 20 -0.86 9.67 -9.97
CA GLU A 20 0.16 10.20 -10.89
C GLU A 20 1.57 9.85 -10.40
N ARG A 21 1.83 10.00 -9.09
CA ARG A 21 3.10 9.57 -8.49
C ARG A 21 3.32 8.06 -8.61
N HIS A 22 2.26 7.27 -8.47
CA HIS A 22 2.30 5.82 -8.60
C HIS A 22 2.25 5.32 -10.05
N ALA A 23 1.99 6.20 -11.02
CA ALA A 23 2.01 5.85 -12.44
C ALA A 23 3.45 5.73 -12.99
N ALA A 24 4.40 6.43 -12.38
CA ALA A 24 5.82 6.41 -12.74
C ALA A 24 6.63 5.52 -11.77
N GLY A 25 6.26 4.24 -11.67
CA GLY A 25 6.95 3.26 -10.81
C GLY A 25 6.23 1.93 -10.71
N ARG A 26 6.78 1.02 -9.91
CA ARG A 26 6.22 -0.32 -9.69
C ARG A 26 6.08 -0.63 -8.22
N TRP A 27 5.08 -1.44 -7.90
CA TRP A 27 4.92 -2.01 -6.56
C TRP A 27 5.72 -3.30 -6.48
N GLU A 28 6.69 -3.37 -5.58
CA GLU A 28 7.46 -4.57 -5.29
C GLU A 28 6.92 -5.26 -4.04
N VAL A 29 6.77 -6.58 -4.09
CA VAL A 29 6.26 -7.38 -2.98
C VAL A 29 7.40 -7.62 -1.98
N LEU A 30 7.20 -7.19 -0.74
CA LEU A 30 8.15 -7.45 0.36
C LEU A 30 7.83 -8.72 1.13
N PHE A 31 6.53 -9.00 1.31
CA PHE A 31 6.06 -10.15 2.07
C PHE A 31 4.66 -10.56 1.63
N GLU A 32 4.42 -11.86 1.54
CA GLU A 32 3.13 -12.44 1.21
C GLU A 32 2.86 -13.65 2.11
N THR A 33 1.67 -13.72 2.71
CA THR A 33 1.28 -14.82 3.60
C THR A 33 -0.24 -15.01 3.58
N SER A 34 -0.72 -16.22 3.81
CA SER A 34 -2.15 -16.48 4.04
C SER A 34 -2.57 -16.28 5.51
N GLU A 35 -1.62 -16.04 6.41
CA GLU A 35 -1.85 -15.89 7.85
C GLU A 35 -1.73 -14.43 8.31
N GLU A 36 -2.80 -13.89 8.92
CA GLU A 36 -2.80 -12.52 9.42
C GLU A 36 -1.78 -12.31 10.56
N ALA A 37 -1.62 -13.32 11.42
CA ALA A 37 -0.69 -13.27 12.53
C ALA A 37 0.76 -13.11 12.04
N GLU A 38 1.14 -13.85 11.01
CA GLU A 38 2.45 -13.76 10.37
C GLU A 38 2.66 -12.39 9.71
N MET A 39 1.65 -11.84 9.05
CA MET A 39 1.72 -10.48 8.48
C MET A 39 1.94 -9.43 9.58
N ARG A 40 1.24 -9.56 10.71
CA ARG A 40 1.39 -8.64 11.85
C ARG A 40 2.77 -8.77 12.50
N ALA A 41 3.23 -10.00 12.72
CA ALA A 41 4.55 -10.28 13.27
C ALA A 41 5.67 -9.73 12.36
N TYR A 42 5.56 -9.94 11.04
CA TYR A 42 6.49 -9.39 10.06
C TYR A 42 6.53 -7.86 10.13
N ARG A 43 5.37 -7.18 10.21
CA ARG A 43 5.32 -5.71 10.30
C ARG A 43 5.95 -5.15 11.58
N GLU A 44 5.77 -5.82 12.71
CA GLU A 44 6.38 -5.39 13.97
C GLU A 44 7.89 -5.62 13.92
N ARG A 45 8.33 -6.79 13.43
CA ARG A 45 9.75 -7.12 13.29
C ARG A 45 10.47 -6.16 12.33
N GLU A 46 9.87 -5.87 11.18
CA GLU A 46 10.44 -4.99 10.16
C GLU A 46 10.06 -3.51 10.38
N ARG A 47 9.49 -3.14 11.52
CA ARG A 47 8.97 -1.79 11.75
C ARG A 47 10.02 -0.70 11.52
N GLU A 48 11.26 -0.92 11.94
CA GLU A 48 12.36 0.03 11.72
C GLU A 48 12.76 0.12 10.24
N SER A 49 12.86 -1.02 9.56
CA SER A 49 13.06 -1.10 8.11
C SER A 49 11.94 -0.39 7.35
N LEU A 50 10.68 -0.58 7.75
CA LEU A 50 9.51 0.01 7.09
C LEU A 50 9.40 1.51 7.34
N ARG A 51 9.92 2.04 8.45
CA ARG A 51 9.97 3.49 8.74
C ARG A 51 10.79 4.29 7.73
N ARG A 52 11.68 3.64 6.98
CA ARG A 52 12.47 4.30 5.92
C ARG A 52 11.63 4.68 4.70
N TYR A 53 10.48 4.03 4.51
CA TYR A 53 9.56 4.32 3.43
C TYR A 53 8.48 5.31 3.90
N ARG A 54 7.97 6.15 2.98
CA ARG A 54 6.81 6.98 3.30
C ARG A 54 5.59 6.08 3.47
N GLN A 55 4.63 6.48 4.29
CA GLN A 55 3.41 5.69 4.50
C GLN A 55 2.63 5.45 3.21
N ASP A 56 2.69 6.39 2.26
CA ASP A 56 2.04 6.26 0.95
C ASP A 56 2.78 5.31 0.00
N ASP A 57 4.07 5.07 0.25
CA ASP A 57 4.88 4.12 -0.50
C ASP A 57 4.72 2.68 0.04
N LEU A 58 3.91 2.45 1.06
CA LEU A 58 3.63 1.12 1.62
C LEU A 58 2.17 0.76 1.44
N ARG A 59 1.90 -0.42 0.89
CA ARG A 59 0.54 -0.93 0.66
C ARG A 59 0.38 -2.33 1.20
N ILE A 60 -0.73 -2.57 1.90
CA ILE A 60 -1.16 -3.92 2.28
C ILE A 60 -2.38 -4.26 1.44
N ASP A 61 -2.24 -5.26 0.58
CA ASP A 61 -3.33 -5.83 -0.19
C ASP A 61 -3.88 -7.06 0.56
N VAL A 62 -5.21 -7.14 0.70
CA VAL A 62 -5.91 -8.34 1.17
C VAL A 62 -6.58 -8.96 -0.04
N LEU A 63 -6.01 -10.07 -0.52
CA LEU A 63 -6.43 -10.78 -1.72
C LEU A 63 -7.42 -11.87 -1.31
N CYS A 64 -8.70 -11.50 -1.27
CA CYS A 64 -9.78 -12.46 -1.03
C CYS A 64 -10.10 -13.23 -2.33
N GLY A 65 -9.78 -14.52 -2.37
CA GLY A 65 -10.14 -15.38 -3.50
C GLY A 65 -11.66 -15.58 -3.57
N ARG A 66 -12.27 -15.33 -4.74
CA ARG A 66 -13.74 -15.26 -4.89
C ARG A 66 -14.48 -16.59 -4.75
N LEU A 67 -13.82 -17.75 -4.68
CA LEU A 67 -14.52 -19.04 -4.77
C LEU A 67 -14.16 -20.11 -3.72
N ARG A 68 -12.90 -20.30 -3.30
CA ARG A 68 -12.49 -21.29 -2.26
C ARG A 68 -11.05 -21.07 -1.75
N ARG A 69 -10.50 -19.87 -1.87
CA ARG A 69 -9.06 -19.64 -1.63
C ARG A 69 -8.84 -18.86 -0.37
N GLU A 70 -7.85 -19.31 0.38
CA GLU A 70 -7.27 -18.68 1.56
C GLU A 70 -7.13 -17.17 1.33
N THR A 71 -7.36 -16.38 2.37
CA THR A 71 -7.13 -14.93 2.32
C THR A 71 -5.62 -14.71 2.30
N TRP A 72 -5.09 -14.07 1.26
CA TRP A 72 -3.67 -13.72 1.22
C TRP A 72 -3.46 -12.26 1.57
N TYR A 73 -2.57 -12.02 2.51
CA TYR A 73 -2.07 -10.70 2.88
C TYR A 73 -0.76 -10.47 2.15
N ARG A 74 -0.68 -9.36 1.42
CA ARG A 74 0.53 -8.98 0.67
C ARG A 74 0.96 -7.58 1.06
N LEU A 75 2.18 -7.45 1.56
CA LEU A 75 2.83 -6.17 1.81
C LEU A 75 3.69 -5.81 0.60
N SER A 76 3.45 -4.64 0.02
CA SER A 76 4.18 -4.12 -1.13
C SER A 76 4.74 -2.74 -0.83
N VAL A 77 5.88 -2.42 -1.44
CA VAL A 77 6.50 -1.09 -1.42
C VAL A 77 6.51 -0.48 -2.81
N PHE A 78 6.26 0.82 -2.90
CA PHE A 78 6.35 1.55 -4.15
C PHE A 78 7.80 1.92 -4.46
N VAL A 79 8.24 1.58 -5.65
CA VAL A 79 9.57 1.88 -6.18
C VAL A 79 9.40 2.77 -7.41
N PRO A 80 9.78 4.06 -7.36
CA PRO A 80 9.63 4.97 -8.48
C PRO A 80 10.55 4.58 -9.65
N GLU A 81 10.03 4.67 -10.86
CA GLU A 81 10.79 4.47 -12.09
C GLU A 81 11.77 5.63 -12.24
N GLY A 82 13.06 5.37 -12.09
CA GLY A 82 14.11 6.40 -12.00
C GLY A 82 14.95 6.35 -10.73
N ALA A 83 14.61 5.50 -9.74
CA ALA A 83 15.51 5.16 -8.63
C ALA A 83 16.64 4.19 -9.03
N GLY A 84 17.02 4.19 -10.31
CA GLY A 84 18.05 3.34 -10.89
C GLY A 84 19.24 4.15 -11.39
N LYS A 85 20.15 4.48 -10.47
CA LYS A 85 21.57 4.08 -10.50
C LYS A 85 22.28 4.58 -9.25
#